data_AF-A0AA38GZL2-F1
#
_entry.id   AF-A0AA38GZL2-F1
#
_cell.length_a   1.000
_cell.length_b   1.000
_cell.length_c   1.000
_cell.angle_alpha   90.00
_cell.angle_beta   90.00
_cell.angle_gamma   90.00
#
_symmetry.space_group_name_H-M   'P 1'
#
loop_
_entity.id
_entity.type
_entity.pdbx_description
1 polymer ?
#
loop_
_entity_poly.entity_id
_entity_poly.type
_entity_poly.pdbx_seq_one_letter_code
_entity_poly.pdbx_strand_id
1 'polypeptide(L)' 'ATECFISNKIASKLKRKAGKMDKSWTIQYGNNSVHTVSMCLFGAILDLPNFSMEVDLYVAPLGSYDIVIGVNWLADHKVK' A
#
# COMPACT_ATOMS: atom_id res chain seq x y z
N ALA A 1 5.57 -4.67 -7.92
CA ALA A 1 5.89 -4.21 -6.55
C ALA A 1 5.88 -5.42 -5.63
N THR A 2 6.81 -5.51 -4.68
CA THR A 2 6.76 -6.59 -3.68
C THR A 2 5.68 -6.33 -2.66
N GLU A 3 5.56 -5.08 -2.21
CA GLU A 3 4.62 -4.64 -1.18
C GLU A 3 3.34 -3.99 -1.75
N CYS A 4 2.33 -3.83 -0.89
CA CYS A 4 1.08 -3.15 -1.24
C CYS A 4 1.13 -1.66 -0.87
N PHE A 5 0.61 -0.80 -1.75
CA PHE A 5 0.68 0.65 -1.60
C PHE A 5 -0.67 1.32 -1.86
N ILE A 6 -0.85 2.48 -1.25
CA ILE A 6 -1.95 3.41 -1.50
C ILE A 6 -1.41 4.81 -1.76
N SER A 7 -2.05 5.53 -2.68
CA SER A 7 -1.66 6.89 -3.03
C SER A 7 -1.97 7.85 -1.87
N ASN A 8 -1.10 8.83 -1.64
CA ASN A 8 -1.35 9.91 -0.66
C ASN A 8 -2.71 10.60 -0.89
N LYS A 9 -3.14 10.69 -2.15
CA LYS A 9 -4.41 11.30 -2.56
C LYS A 9 -5.62 10.53 -2.05
N ILE A 10 -5.59 9.20 -2.09
CA ILE A 10 -6.69 8.38 -1.58
C ILE A 10 -6.57 8.24 -0.06
N ALA A 11 -5.36 8.01 0.47
CA ALA A 11 -5.13 7.87 1.90
C ALA A 11 -5.65 9.08 2.70
N SER A 12 -5.47 10.31 2.18
CA SER A 12 -5.97 11.52 2.82
C SER A 12 -7.50 11.66 2.83
N LYS A 13 -8.21 10.95 1.96
CA LYS A 13 -9.68 10.94 1.89
C LYS A 13 -10.31 9.89 2.80
N LEU A 14 -9.53 8.92 3.27
CA LEU A 14 -10.02 7.89 4.17
C LEU A 14 -10.24 8.49 5.56
N LYS A 15 -11.34 8.08 6.21
CA LYS A 15 -11.62 8.48 7.60
C LYS A 15 -10.60 7.88 8.59
N ARG A 16 -9.97 6.77 8.22
CA ARG A 16 -8.95 6.08 9.00
C ARG A 16 -7.59 6.75 8.78
N LYS A 17 -6.95 7.20 9.86
CA LYS A 17 -5.58 7.73 9.80
C LYS A 17 -4.58 6.58 9.63
N ALA A 18 -3.61 6.76 8.75
CA ALA A 18 -2.45 5.88 8.67
C ALA A 18 -1.60 6.02 9.93
N GLY A 19 -1.11 4.88 10.42
CA GLY A 19 -0.18 4.80 11.53
C GLY A 19 1.25 5.09 11.08
N LYS A 20 2.04 5.70 11.96
CA LYS A 20 3.48 5.84 11.76
C LYS A 20 4.12 4.47 11.97
N MET A 21 5.03 4.10 11.08
CA MET A 21 5.82 2.88 11.21
C MET A 21 7.00 3.09 12.17
N ASP A 22 7.37 2.06 12.92
CA ASP A 22 8.54 2.10 13.81
C ASP A 22 9.85 2.29 13.03
N LYS A 23 9.90 1.74 11.81
CA LYS A 23 11.01 1.89 10.88
C LYS A 23 10.51 2.39 9.54
N SER A 24 11.10 3.48 9.05
CA SER A 24 10.90 3.94 7.68
C SER A 24 11.84 3.22 6.73
N TRP A 25 11.43 3.05 5.48
CA TRP A 25 12.24 2.45 4.43
C TRP A 25 12.08 3.23 3.13
N THR A 26 13.02 3.06 2.20
CA THR A 26 13.01 3.76 0.91
C THR A 26 12.50 2.87 -0.21
N ILE A 27 11.69 3.46 -1.08
CA ILE A 27 11.24 2.86 -2.34
C ILE A 27 11.84 3.64 -3.50
N GLN A 28 12.42 2.91 -4.46
CA GLN A 28 12.89 3.46 -5.71
C GLN A 28 11.85 3.24 -6.80
N TYR A 29 11.45 4.31 -7.46
CA TYR A 29 10.52 4.28 -8.57
C TYR A 29 11.26 4.03 -9.88
N GLY A 30 10.52 3.60 -10.92
CA GLY A 30 11.08 3.36 -12.25
C GLY A 30 11.67 4.61 -12.94
N ASN A 31 11.39 5.81 -12.42
CA ASN A 31 11.99 7.08 -12.85
C ASN A 31 13.26 7.46 -12.04
N ASN A 32 13.83 6.52 -11.30
CA ASN A 32 14.96 6.71 -10.37
C ASN A 32 14.71 7.67 -9.20
N SER A 33 13.48 8.17 -9.01
CA SER A 33 13.14 8.90 -7.79
C SER A 33 13.08 7.95 -6.60
N VAL A 34 13.44 8.46 -5.43
CA VAL A 34 13.40 7.71 -4.17
C VAL A 34 12.45 8.42 -3.23
N HIS A 35 11.54 7.67 -2.61
CA HIS A 35 10.73 8.18 -1.52
C HIS A 35 10.88 7.34 -0.26
N THR A 36 10.91 8.02 0.87
CA THR A 36 10.84 7.38 2.18
C THR A 36 9.38 7.13 2.54
N VAL A 37 9.07 5.87 2.84
CA VAL A 37 7.79 5.41 3.36
C VAL A 37 7.92 5.31 4.88
N SER A 38 7.03 6.00 5.60
CA SER A 38 7.00 6.00 7.07
C SER A 38 5.58 5.85 7.63
N MET A 39 4.59 5.67 6.76
CA MET A 39 3.17 5.58 7.11
C MET A 39 2.53 4.37 6.47
N CYS A 40 1.67 3.69 7.23
CA CYS A 40 0.94 2.50 6.79
C CYS A 40 -0.51 2.53 7.28
N LEU A 41 -1.44 2.08 6.44
CA LEU A 41 -2.77 1.67 6.86
C LEU A 41 -2.72 0.18 7.18
N PHE A 42 -2.48 -0.14 8.45
CA PHE A 42 -2.43 -1.53 8.92
C PHE A 42 -3.82 -2.20 8.87
N GLY A 43 -3.92 -3.44 8.42
CA GLY A 43 -5.17 -4.19 8.38
C GLY A 43 -6.28 -3.47 7.63
N ALA A 44 -5.98 -2.90 6.47
CA ALA A 44 -6.99 -2.31 5.61
C ALA A 44 -7.77 -3.43 4.90
N ILE A 45 -9.09 -3.32 4.86
CA ILE A 45 -9.92 -4.27 4.12
C ILE A 45 -10.07 -3.75 2.69
N LEU A 46 -9.53 -4.50 1.74
CA LEU A 46 -9.85 -4.34 0.32
C LEU A 46 -11.03 -5.25 0.01
N ASP A 47 -12.17 -4.63 -0.25
CA ASP A 47 -13.41 -5.34 -0.56
C ASP A 47 -13.67 -5.32 -2.07
N LEU A 48 -13.67 -6.50 -2.67
CA LEU A 48 -13.98 -6.75 -4.07
C LEU A 48 -15.22 -7.65 -4.15
N PRO A 49 -15.95 -7.66 -5.28
CA PRO A 49 -17.09 -8.55 -5.44
C PRO A 49 -16.72 -10.00 -5.15
N ASN A 50 -17.35 -10.59 -4.12
CA ASN A 50 -17.13 -11.96 -3.64
C ASN A 50 -15.73 -12.25 -3.08
N PHE A 51 -14.93 -11.22 -2.83
CA PHE A 51 -13.58 -11.40 -2.31
C PHE A 51 -13.18 -10.20 -1.45
N SER A 52 -13.06 -10.41 -0.15
CA SER A 52 -12.51 -9.41 0.77
C SER A 52 -11.17 -9.91 1.31
N MET A 53 -10.21 -9.00 1.39
CA MET A 53 -8.88 -9.30 1.92
C MET A 53 -8.42 -8.23 2.88
N GLU A 54 -7.71 -8.66 3.92
CA GLU A 54 -6.97 -7.76 4.79
C GLU A 54 -5.56 -7.57 4.23
N VAL A 55 -5.12 -6.31 4.14
CA VAL A 55 -3.83 -5.92 3.58
C VAL A 55 -3.30 -4.67 4.27
N ASP A 56 -1.99 -4.67 4.52
CA ASP A 56 -1.27 -3.48 4.96
C ASP A 56 -0.94 -2.62 3.74
N LEU A 57 -1.40 -1.36 3.75
CA LEU A 57 -1.18 -0.43 2.63
C LEU A 57 -0.20 0.67 3.02
N TYR A 58 1.00 0.62 2.45
CA TYR A 58 1.99 1.68 2.62
C TYR A 58 1.60 2.94 1.86
N VAL A 59 1.66 4.08 2.54
CA VAL A 59 1.26 5.37 1.97
C VAL A 59 2.44 5.96 1.19
N ALA A 60 2.26 6.13 -0.12
CA ALA A 60 3.32 6.60 -1.02
C ALA A 60 2.79 7.42 -2.21
N PRO A 61 3.62 8.26 -2.86
CA PRO A 61 3.26 8.90 -4.12
C PRO A 61 3.24 7.91 -5.29
N LEU A 62 2.05 7.51 -5.75
CA LEU A 62 1.91 6.47 -6.79
C LEU A 62 1.72 6.99 -8.23
N GLY A 63 1.93 8.29 -8.46
CA GLY A 63 1.74 8.90 -9.79
C GLY A 63 0.30 8.76 -10.29
N SER A 64 0.09 7.95 -11.33
CA SER A 64 -1.23 7.69 -11.94
C SER A 64 -2.04 6.59 -11.25
N TYR A 65 -1.45 5.84 -10.32
CA TYR A 65 -2.13 4.74 -9.64
C TYR A 65 -2.71 5.21 -8.29
N ASP A 66 -3.85 4.63 -7.91
CA ASP A 66 -4.47 4.88 -6.61
C ASP A 66 -4.08 3.82 -5.57
N ILE A 67 -4.04 2.55 -5.98
CA ILE A 67 -3.66 1.40 -5.15
C ILE A 67 -2.78 0.48 -6.01
N VAL A 68 -1.74 -0.08 -5.40
CA VAL A 68 -0.91 -1.15 -5.99
C VAL A 68 -0.91 -2.32 -5.03
N ILE A 69 -1.32 -3.50 -5.48
CA ILE A 69 -1.23 -4.73 -4.69
C ILE A 69 0.06 -5.45 -5.07
N GLY A 70 0.89 -5.67 -4.06
CA GLY A 70 2.19 -6.32 -4.18
C GLY A 70 2.08 -7.83 -4.29
N VAL A 71 3.15 -8.45 -4.79
CA VAL A 71 3.23 -9.91 -4.90
C VAL A 71 3.41 -10.61 -3.56
N ASN A 72 3.83 -9.92 -2.50
CA ASN A 72 3.94 -10.50 -1.16
C ASN A 72 2.58 -11.00 -0.66
N TRP A 73 1.57 -10.15 -0.76
CA TRP A 73 0.23 -10.51 -0.35
C TRP A 73 -0.33 -11.64 -1.22
N LEU A 74 -0.08 -11.61 -2.54
CA LEU A 74 -0.48 -12.67 -3.47
C LEU A 74 0.16 -14.02 -3.13
N ALA A 75 1.44 -14.02 -2.76
CA ALA A 75 2.19 -15.22 -2.41
C ALA A 75 1.68 -15.83 -1.09
N ASP A 76 1.43 -15.00 -0.08
CA ASP A 76 0.95 -15.45 1.24
C ASP A 76 -0.45 -16.05 1.18
N HIS A 77 -1.29 -15.59 0.25
CA HIS A 77 -2.68 -16.03 0.12
C HIS A 77 -2.91 -17.06 -0.99
N LYS A 78 -1.85 -17.53 -1.66
CA LYS A 78 -1.88 -18.56 -2.74
C LYS A 78 -3.03 -18.35 -3.74
N VAL A 79 -3.29 -17.09 -4.10
CA VAL A 79 -4.32 -16.76 -5.09
C VAL A 79 -3.87 -17.35 -6.43
N LYS A 80 -4.55 -18.40 -6.88
CA LYS A 80 -4.36 -19.04 -8.19
C LYS A 80 -5.31 -18.46 -9.21
#